data_AF-A0A962GMT4-F1
#
_entry.id   AF-A0A962GMT4-F1
#
_cell.length_a   1.000
_cell.length_b   1.000
_cell.length_c   1.000
_cell.angle_alpha   90.00
_cell.angle_beta   90.00
_cell.angle_gamma   90.00
#
_symmetry.space_group_name_H-M   'P 1'
#
loop_
_entity.id
_entity.type
_entity.pdbx_description
1 polymer ?
#
loop_
_entity_poly.entity_id
_entity_poly.type
_entity_poly.pdbx_seq_one_letter_code
_entity_poly.pdbx_strand_id
1 'polypeptide(L)'
;MKTTILCAGLALALTGGLAQAQDAATSPQAIKATWSNGVLQVIGTPADDRIEVMADSAGIRVNGGSVAIAGGVPTASNTVLIDINAGAGNDRVSLEGVAMAQIESRVFGHEGNDLLIGGDGVDVLRGGAGN
;
A
#
# COMPACT_ATOMS: atom_id res chain seq x y z
N MET A 1 -9.24 10.87 -40.81
CA MET A 1 -9.82 11.00 -39.46
C MET A 1 -8.72 10.73 -38.44
N LYS A 2 -8.30 11.79 -37.70
CA LYS A 2 -7.55 11.88 -36.41
C LYS A 2 -6.29 10.98 -36.24
N THR A 3 -5.02 11.44 -36.34
CA THR A 3 -4.25 12.49 -35.58
C THR A 3 -4.06 12.04 -34.11
N THR A 4 -2.90 11.93 -33.45
CA THR A 4 -1.47 12.21 -33.67
C THR A 4 -0.69 11.58 -32.50
N ILE A 5 0.54 11.10 -32.72
CA ILE A 5 1.49 10.67 -31.67
C ILE A 5 2.46 11.85 -31.42
N LEU A 6 2.55 12.36 -30.19
CA LEU A 6 3.61 13.28 -29.76
C LEU A 6 4.56 12.57 -28.80
N CYS A 7 5.82 12.43 -29.22
CA CYS A 7 6.96 12.29 -28.33
C CYS A 7 7.36 13.68 -27.83
N ALA A 8 7.57 13.86 -26.53
CA ALA A 8 8.39 14.94 -25.98
C ALA A 8 8.85 14.57 -24.56
N GLY A 9 10.16 14.54 -24.34
CA GLY A 9 10.74 14.30 -23.01
C GLY A 9 12.24 14.02 -23.03
N LEU A 10 13.02 14.95 -23.59
CA LEU A 10 14.47 15.00 -23.48
C LEU A 10 14.83 15.50 -22.07
N ALA A 11 15.50 14.69 -21.24
CA ALA A 11 16.01 15.13 -19.93
C ALA A 11 17.54 15.25 -19.95
N LEU A 12 18.00 16.49 -19.82
CA LEU A 12 19.40 16.92 -19.65
C LEU A 12 19.92 16.48 -18.27
N ALA A 13 21.12 15.91 -18.20
CA ALA A 13 21.81 15.66 -16.94
C ALA A 13 22.47 16.94 -16.40
N LEU A 14 22.15 17.33 -15.15
CA LEU A 14 22.91 18.31 -14.36
C LEU A 14 23.44 17.66 -13.07
N THR A 15 24.61 18.12 -12.66
CA THR A 15 25.51 17.60 -11.64
C THR A 15 25.06 17.87 -10.19
N GLY A 16 25.05 16.82 -9.36
CA GLY A 16 25.44 16.85 -7.94
C GLY A 16 24.39 17.18 -6.87
N GLY A 17 24.03 16.18 -6.04
CA GLY A 17 23.54 16.40 -4.66
C GLY A 17 22.32 15.57 -4.23
N LEU A 18 22.58 14.53 -3.43
CA LEU A 18 21.65 13.78 -2.55
C LEU A 18 20.58 12.89 -3.21
N ALA A 19 20.94 11.61 -3.33
CA ALA A 19 20.08 10.41 -3.31
C ALA A 19 18.59 10.60 -3.61
N GLN A 20 18.23 10.44 -4.88
CA GLN A 20 16.98 9.79 -5.26
C GLN A 20 17.41 8.53 -6.02
N ALA A 21 17.64 7.43 -5.28
CA ALA A 21 17.68 6.11 -5.90
C ALA A 21 16.24 5.80 -6.33
N GLN A 22 15.79 6.42 -7.42
CA GLN A 22 14.61 5.96 -8.14
C GLN A 22 15.08 4.88 -9.12
N ASP A 23 15.69 3.82 -8.58
CA ASP A 23 15.88 2.57 -9.29
C ASP A 23 15.54 1.42 -8.34
N ALA A 24 14.26 1.05 -8.36
CA ALA A 24 13.86 -0.33 -8.26
C ALA A 24 12.65 -0.47 -9.18
N ALA A 25 12.87 -1.10 -10.33
CA ALA A 25 11.81 -1.55 -11.21
C ALA A 25 10.77 -2.34 -10.41
N THR A 26 9.64 -1.71 -10.06
CA THR A 26 8.49 -2.46 -9.60
C THR A 26 7.88 -3.09 -10.84
N SER A 27 8.29 -4.33 -11.14
CA SER A 27 7.32 -5.35 -11.55
C SER A 27 6.04 -5.08 -10.75
N PRO A 28 4.81 -5.17 -11.31
CA PRO A 28 3.62 -5.06 -10.46
C PRO A 28 3.81 -6.04 -9.31
N GLN A 29 4.13 -5.51 -8.12
CA GLN A 29 4.32 -6.32 -6.93
C GLN A 29 2.98 -7.02 -6.81
N ALA A 30 3.00 -8.34 -6.71
CA ALA A 30 1.80 -9.16 -6.80
C ALA A 30 0.92 -9.03 -5.54
N ILE A 31 1.00 -7.88 -4.86
CA ILE A 31 0.17 -7.47 -3.74
C ILE A 31 -1.29 -7.64 -4.18
N LYS A 32 -2.02 -8.44 -3.42
CA LYS A 32 -3.43 -8.72 -3.67
C LYS A 32 -4.26 -8.01 -2.63
N ALA A 33 -5.25 -7.26 -3.10
CA ALA A 33 -6.27 -6.68 -2.24
C ALA A 33 -7.64 -7.27 -2.59
N THR A 34 -8.33 -7.81 -1.59
CA THR A 34 -9.70 -8.32 -1.72
C THR A 34 -10.56 -7.75 -0.63
N TRP A 35 -11.68 -7.16 -1.01
CA TRP A 35 -12.71 -6.72 -0.09
C TRP A 35 -13.90 -7.67 -0.15
N SER A 36 -14.33 -8.13 1.02
CA SER A 36 -15.51 -8.99 1.15
C SER A 36 -16.09 -8.88 2.55
N ASN A 37 -17.42 -8.79 2.66
CA ASN A 37 -18.15 -8.77 3.93
C ASN A 37 -17.60 -7.76 4.96
N GLY A 38 -17.18 -6.59 4.48
CA GLY A 38 -16.64 -5.51 5.31
C GLY A 38 -15.21 -5.72 5.81
N VAL A 39 -14.50 -6.72 5.30
CA VAL A 39 -13.07 -6.92 5.55
C VAL A 39 -12.30 -6.60 4.29
N LEU A 40 -11.33 -5.68 4.38
CA LEU A 40 -10.32 -5.48 3.36
C LEU A 40 -9.09 -6.32 3.73
N GLN A 41 -8.83 -7.35 2.94
CA GLN A 41 -7.62 -8.15 3.06
C GLN A 41 -6.57 -7.66 2.06
N VAL A 42 -5.36 -7.41 2.53
CA VAL A 42 -4.19 -7.08 1.71
C VAL A 42 -3.08 -8.10 1.99
N ILE A 43 -2.59 -8.74 0.95
CA ILE A 43 -1.54 -9.76 1.01
C ILE A 43 -0.39 -9.27 0.15
N GLY A 44 0.77 -9.03 0.77
CA GLY A 44 2.01 -8.76 0.06
C GLY A 44 2.65 -10.04 -0.47
N THR A 45 3.95 -10.01 -0.63
CA THR A 45 4.76 -10.99 -1.33
C THR A 45 5.94 -11.43 -0.45
N PRO A 46 6.77 -12.40 -0.90
CA PRO A 46 8.01 -12.73 -0.21
C PRO A 46 9.17 -11.77 -0.48
N ALA A 47 8.94 -10.61 -1.10
CA ALA A 47 9.94 -9.60 -1.40
C ALA A 47 9.58 -8.29 -0.69
N ASP A 48 10.55 -7.38 -0.53
CA ASP A 48 10.34 -6.07 0.09
C ASP A 48 9.18 -5.30 -0.58
N ASP A 49 8.07 -5.19 0.13
CA ASP A 49 6.84 -4.56 -0.32
C ASP A 49 6.62 -3.19 0.33
N ARG A 50 6.02 -2.28 -0.45
CA ARG A 50 5.46 -1.03 0.09
C ARG A 50 3.95 -1.12 0.02
N ILE A 51 3.30 -1.14 1.18
CA ILE A 51 1.85 -1.23 1.33
C ILE A 51 1.36 0.03 2.07
N GLU A 52 0.68 0.89 1.33
CA GLU A 52 0.08 2.12 1.86
C GLU A 52 -1.43 2.02 1.70
N VAL A 53 -2.16 1.93 2.82
CA VAL A 53 -3.61 1.94 2.81
C VAL A 53 -4.10 3.31 3.22
N MET A 54 -4.87 3.96 2.34
CA MET A 54 -5.43 5.28 2.59
C MET A 54 -6.95 5.20 2.66
N ALA A 55 -7.55 5.70 3.74
CA ALA A 55 -9.00 5.82 3.91
C ALA A 55 -9.42 7.28 4.03
N ASP A 56 -10.18 7.77 3.04
CA ASP A 56 -10.71 9.14 2.99
C ASP A 56 -12.22 9.14 2.68
N SER A 57 -12.82 10.32 2.49
CA SER A 57 -14.25 10.48 2.19
C SER A 57 -14.69 9.85 0.87
N ALA A 58 -13.75 9.60 -0.05
CA ALA A 58 -13.97 8.97 -1.35
C ALA A 58 -13.67 7.46 -1.34
N GLY A 59 -13.27 6.87 -0.21
CA GLY A 59 -13.16 5.43 -0.02
C GLY A 59 -11.79 4.97 0.47
N ILE A 60 -11.57 3.65 0.41
CA ILE A 60 -10.29 3.04 0.80
C ILE A 60 -9.51 2.64 -0.46
N ARG A 61 -8.23 2.99 -0.50
CA ARG A 61 -7.30 2.73 -1.62
C ARG A 61 -6.04 2.07 -1.09
N VAL A 62 -5.42 1.23 -1.91
CA VAL A 62 -4.11 0.61 -1.62
C VAL A 62 -3.09 1.12 -2.64
N ASN A 63 -1.94 1.61 -2.17
CA ASN A 63 -0.87 2.23 -2.95
C ASN A 63 -1.38 3.29 -3.93
N GLY A 64 -2.17 4.25 -3.42
CA GLY A 64 -2.79 5.30 -4.24
C GLY A 64 -3.80 4.78 -5.28
N GLY A 65 -4.24 3.53 -5.17
CA GLY A 65 -5.09 2.86 -6.15
C GLY A 65 -4.33 2.05 -7.21
N SER A 66 -3.01 1.96 -7.13
CA SER A 66 -2.21 1.10 -8.02
C SER A 66 -2.51 -0.39 -7.81
N VAL A 67 -2.91 -0.78 -6.59
CA VAL A 67 -3.37 -2.13 -6.29
C VAL A 67 -4.89 -2.15 -6.41
N ALA A 68 -5.39 -2.88 -7.40
CA ALA A 68 -6.83 -3.04 -7.59
C ALA A 68 -7.44 -3.90 -6.47
N ILE A 69 -8.55 -3.42 -5.90
CA ILE A 69 -9.29 -4.14 -4.86
C ILE A 69 -10.38 -4.97 -5.54
N ALA A 70 -10.29 -6.28 -5.43
CA ALA A 70 -11.30 -7.19 -5.96
C ALA A 70 -12.46 -7.38 -4.96
N GLY A 71 -13.67 -7.66 -5.45
CA GLY A 71 -14.83 -8.00 -4.61
C GLY A 71 -15.74 -6.82 -4.22
N GLY A 72 -15.33 -5.58 -4.46
CA GLY A 72 -16.19 -4.40 -4.28
C GLY A 72 -15.39 -3.12 -4.05
N VAL A 73 -16.10 -2.04 -3.69
CA VAL A 73 -15.49 -0.75 -3.36
C VAL A 73 -15.54 -0.54 -1.84
N PRO A 74 -14.43 -0.73 -1.13
CA PRO A 74 -14.37 -0.44 0.30
C PRO A 74 -14.49 1.07 0.59
N THR A 75 -15.21 1.38 1.65
CA THR A 75 -15.38 2.72 2.21
C THR A 75 -15.31 2.62 3.73
N ALA A 76 -15.08 3.74 4.40
CA ALA A 76 -15.06 3.78 5.87
C ALA A 76 -16.40 3.39 6.52
N SER A 77 -17.51 3.46 5.79
CA SER A 77 -18.84 3.08 6.30
C SER A 77 -19.17 1.60 6.10
N ASN A 78 -18.50 0.92 5.17
CA ASN A 78 -18.77 -0.49 4.87
C ASN A 78 -17.61 -1.42 5.23
N THR A 79 -16.50 -0.89 5.76
CA THR A 79 -15.32 -1.66 6.16
C THR A 79 -15.17 -1.57 7.67
N VAL A 80 -15.14 -2.72 8.31
CA VAL A 80 -14.99 -2.86 9.76
C VAL A 80 -13.58 -3.31 10.16
N LEU A 81 -12.86 -3.96 9.24
CA LEU A 81 -11.53 -4.49 9.48
C LEU A 81 -10.65 -4.35 8.23
N ILE A 82 -9.42 -3.88 8.44
CA ILE A 82 -8.32 -3.97 7.48
C ILE A 82 -7.35 -5.04 8.00
N ASP A 83 -7.16 -6.10 7.22
CA ASP A 83 -6.26 -7.22 7.55
C ASP A 83 -5.12 -7.26 6.54
N ILE A 84 -3.92 -6.86 6.98
CA ILE A 84 -2.72 -6.74 6.16
C ILE A 84 -1.71 -7.80 6.58
N ASN A 85 -1.27 -8.59 5.60
CA ASN A 85 -0.22 -9.58 5.74
C ASN A 85 0.90 -9.20 4.76
N ALA A 86 2.01 -8.67 5.28
CA ALA A 86 3.07 -8.09 4.46
C ALA A 86 3.87 -9.19 3.74
N GLY A 87 4.30 -10.22 4.47
CA GLY A 87 4.84 -11.43 3.86
C GLY A 87 6.24 -11.70 4.37
N ALA A 88 7.18 -12.03 3.51
CA ALA A 88 8.59 -12.08 3.92
C ALA A 88 9.32 -10.94 3.21
N GLY A 89 10.43 -10.48 3.76
CA GLY A 89 11.16 -9.34 3.22
C GLY A 89 11.13 -8.16 4.17
N ASN A 90 11.73 -7.04 3.79
CA ASN A 90 11.73 -5.83 4.60
C ASN A 90 10.59 -4.91 4.14
N ASP A 91 9.44 -5.08 4.76
CA ASP A 91 8.23 -4.43 4.29
C ASP A 91 8.02 -3.06 4.93
N ARG A 92 7.32 -2.19 4.21
CA ARG A 92 6.86 -0.90 4.72
C ARG A 92 5.35 -0.84 4.61
N VAL A 93 4.68 -0.89 5.75
CA VAL A 93 3.23 -0.80 5.85
C VAL A 93 2.83 0.48 6.54
N SER A 94 1.96 1.28 5.93
CA SER A 94 1.33 2.44 6.57
C SER A 94 -0.18 2.48 6.36
N LEU A 95 -0.88 2.85 7.42
CA LEU A 95 -2.32 3.10 7.42
C LEU A 95 -2.55 4.59 7.66
N GLU A 96 -3.12 5.27 6.67
CA GLU A 96 -3.27 6.71 6.69
C GLU A 96 -4.70 7.15 6.34
N GLY A 97 -5.05 8.36 6.75
CA GLY A 97 -6.29 9.02 6.37
C GLY A 97 -7.30 9.13 7.50
N VAL A 98 -8.06 10.24 7.45
CA VAL A 98 -8.97 10.69 8.52
C VAL A 98 -10.08 9.68 8.87
N ALA A 99 -10.37 8.74 7.97
CA ALA A 99 -11.42 7.77 8.17
C ALA A 99 -10.93 6.46 8.83
N MET A 100 -9.62 6.32 9.04
CA MET A 100 -9.02 5.15 9.71
C MET A 100 -9.42 5.05 11.19
N ALA A 101 -9.73 6.17 11.85
CA ALA A 101 -10.14 6.20 13.25
C ALA A 101 -11.39 5.34 13.56
N GLN A 102 -12.15 4.93 12.55
CA GLN A 102 -13.39 4.16 12.71
C GLN A 102 -13.24 2.70 12.29
N ILE A 103 -12.05 2.28 11.87
CA ILE A 103 -11.78 0.98 11.28
C ILE A 103 -10.73 0.30 12.15
N GLU A 104 -10.96 -0.95 12.53
CA GLU A 104 -9.91 -1.75 13.18
C GLU A 104 -8.88 -2.18 12.13
N SER A 105 -7.61 -2.22 12.52
CA SER A 105 -6.57 -2.77 11.67
C SER A 105 -5.79 -3.90 12.32
N ARG A 106 -5.37 -4.86 11.50
CA ARG A 106 -4.44 -5.93 11.87
C ARG A 106 -3.35 -5.93 10.83
N VAL A 107 -2.11 -5.78 11.28
CA VAL A 107 -0.94 -5.75 10.41
C VAL A 107 0.07 -6.77 10.90
N PHE A 108 0.46 -7.68 10.01
CA PHE A 108 1.46 -8.71 10.27
C PHE A 108 2.62 -8.51 9.30
N GLY A 109 3.80 -8.20 9.82
CA GLY A 109 5.05 -8.09 9.04
C GLY A 109 5.58 -9.46 8.64
N HIS A 110 5.70 -10.35 9.63
CA HIS A 110 6.30 -11.70 9.57
C HIS A 110 7.82 -11.69 9.53
N GLU A 111 8.47 -12.22 8.48
CA GLU A 111 9.92 -12.41 8.46
C GLU A 111 10.60 -11.24 7.76
N GLY A 112 11.49 -10.55 8.46
CA GLY A 112 12.29 -9.45 7.92
C GLY A 112 12.20 -8.18 8.76
N ASN A 113 12.87 -7.13 8.29
CA ASN A 113 12.99 -5.89 9.05
C ASN A 113 11.89 -4.91 8.61
N ASP A 114 10.70 -5.13 9.16
CA ASP A 114 9.49 -4.42 8.78
C ASP A 114 9.32 -3.08 9.50
N LEU A 115 8.79 -2.09 8.78
CA LEU A 115 8.27 -0.86 9.35
C LEU A 115 6.75 -0.85 9.26
N LEU A 116 6.07 -1.00 10.40
CA LEU A 116 4.61 -1.00 10.49
C LEU A 116 4.13 0.28 11.18
N ILE A 117 3.34 1.08 10.46
CA ILE A 117 2.75 2.33 10.95
C ILE A 117 1.22 2.14 10.97
N GLY A 118 0.65 2.12 12.16
CA GLY A 118 -0.80 2.10 12.38
C GLY A 118 -1.46 3.43 12.00
N GLY A 119 -2.78 3.42 11.98
CA GLY A 119 -3.58 4.61 11.71
C GLY A 119 -4.06 5.29 13.01
N ASP A 120 -5.06 6.16 12.87
CA ASP A 120 -5.72 6.82 14.01
C ASP A 120 -6.72 5.89 14.74
N GLY A 121 -6.85 4.64 14.29
CA GLY A 121 -7.83 3.66 14.75
C GLY A 121 -7.30 2.70 15.81
N VAL A 122 -8.06 1.63 16.06
CA VAL A 122 -7.60 0.53 16.92
C VAL A 122 -6.76 -0.41 16.06
N ASP A 123 -5.45 -0.36 16.25
CA ASP A 123 -4.50 -1.15 15.48
C ASP A 123 -3.89 -2.30 16.29
N VAL A 124 -3.78 -3.46 15.65
CA VAL A 124 -2.99 -4.59 16.13
C VAL A 124 -1.82 -4.77 15.17
N LEU A 125 -0.64 -4.28 15.56
CA LEU A 125 0.59 -4.40 14.78
C LEU A 125 1.45 -5.54 15.33
N ARG A 126 1.86 -6.47 14.48
CA ARG A 126 2.77 -7.57 14.81
C ARG A 126 3.91 -7.62 13.80
N GLY A 127 5.09 -7.16 14.20
CA GLY A 127 6.30 -7.19 13.37
C GLY A 127 6.67 -8.61 12.95
N GLY A 128 6.67 -9.57 13.87
CA GLY A 128 7.11 -10.93 13.57
C GLY A 128 8.59 -11.14 13.91
N ALA A 129 9.30 -11.92 13.11
CA ALA A 129 10.72 -12.25 13.31
C ALA A 129 11.61 -11.35 12.42
N GLY A 130 12.56 -10.63 13.03
CA GLY A 130 13.41 -9.67 12.35
C GLY A 130 13.56 -8.40 13.19
N ASN A 131 14.47 -7.48 12.83
CA ASN A 131 14.70 -6.20 13.53
C ASN A 131 14.94 -5.04 12.57
#